data_AF-A0A7C0VDM9-F1
#
_entry.id   AF-A0A7C0VDM9-F1
#
_cell.length_a   1.000
_cell.length_b   1.000
_cell.length_c   1.000
_cell.angle_alpha   90.00
_cell.angle_beta   90.00
_cell.angle_gamma   90.00
#
_symmetry.space_group_name_H-M   'P 1'
#
loop_
_entity.id
_entity.type
_entity.pdbx_description
1 polymer ?
#
loop_
_entity_poly.entity_id
_entity_poly.type
_entity_poly.pdbx_seq_one_letter_code
_entity_poly.pdbx_strand_id
1 'polypeptide(L)' 'MADLSPEKHKLVYEHLLRKGVPILTIRCLLGLPLDGVDRLALLIGAASEYDYRLLEDESFRLRELENILGSVKDSQVGDG' A
#
# COMPACT_ATOMS: atom_id res chain seq x y z
N MET A 1 5.46 -12.92 -4.11
CA MET A 1 5.04 -12.17 -2.91
C MET A 1 6.29 -11.61 -2.26
N ALA A 2 6.44 -10.28 -2.17
CA ALA A 2 7.55 -9.69 -1.43
C ALA A 2 7.48 -10.17 0.02
N ASP A 3 8.53 -10.83 0.48
CA ASP A 3 8.62 -11.40 1.82
C ASP A 3 8.95 -10.29 2.81
N LEU A 4 7.99 -9.39 3.01
CA LEU A 4 8.06 -8.36 4.03
C LEU A 4 7.71 -8.98 5.37
N SER A 5 8.56 -8.74 6.36
CA SER A 5 8.25 -9.16 7.72
C SER A 5 6.92 -8.50 8.18
N PRO A 6 6.13 -9.18 9.02
CA PRO A 6 4.89 -8.61 9.57
C PRO A 6 5.08 -7.22 10.20
N GLU A 7 6.23 -6.98 10.82
CA GLU A 7 6.61 -5.69 11.41
C GLU A 7 6.74 -4.58 10.36
N LYS A 8 7.37 -4.87 9.22
CA LYS A 8 7.49 -3.89 8.12
C LYS A 8 6.14 -3.60 7.48
N HIS A 9 5.28 -4.61 7.33
CA HIS A 9 3.89 -4.40 6.89
C HIS A 9 3.16 -3.42 7.80
N LYS A 10 3.25 -3.64 9.12
CA LYS A 10 2.63 -2.75 10.11
C LYS A 10 3.17 -1.33 10.02
N LEU A 11 4.49 -1.16 9.92
CA LEU A 11 5.12 0.16 9.82
C LEU A 11 4.66 0.93 8.56
N VAL A 12 4.68 0.26 7.40
CA VAL A 12 4.21 0.88 6.14
C VAL A 12 2.73 1.23 6.23
N TYR A 13 1.91 0.33 6.76
CA TYR A 13 0.48 0.54 6.95
C TYR A 13 0.22 1.79 7.81
N GLU A 14 0.85 1.89 8.98
CA GLU A 14 0.67 3.03 9.89
C GLU A 14 1.18 4.35 9.28
N HIS A 15 2.32 4.32 8.59
CA HIS A 15 2.88 5.50 7.92
C HIS A 15 1.93 6.04 6.85
N LEU A 16 1.42 5.17 5.98
CA LEU A 16 0.49 5.57 4.91
C LEU A 16 -0.86 6.02 5.48
N LEU A 17 -1.35 5.37 6.54
CA LEU A 17 -2.56 5.79 7.23
C LEU A 17 -2.42 7.20 7.82
N ARG A 18 -1.28 7.52 8.47
CA ARG A 18 -1.01 8.87 8.99
C ARG A 18 -0.91 9.92 7.89
N LYS A 19 -0.53 9.53 6.68
CA LYS A 19 -0.50 10.40 5.49
C LYS A 19 -1.86 10.55 4.80
N GLY A 20 -2.91 9.89 5.31
CA GLY A 20 -4.26 9.98 4.75
C GLY A 20 -4.45 9.17 3.45
N VAL A 21 -3.58 8.19 3.19
CA VAL A 21 -3.73 7.31 2.03
C VAL A 21 -4.98 6.42 2.22
N PRO A 22 -5.83 6.26 1.20
CA PRO A 22 -7.02 5.42 1.31
C PRO A 22 -6.69 3.97 1.69
N ILE A 23 -7.54 3.37 2.52
CA ILE A 23 -7.33 1.99 3.02
C ILE A 23 -7.25 0.99 1.86
N LEU A 24 -8.11 1.15 0.84
CA LEU A 24 -8.07 0.31 -0.37
C LEU A 24 -6.69 0.33 -1.02
N THR A 25 -6.13 1.53 -1.23
CA THR A 25 -4.79 1.70 -1.81
C THR A 25 -3.71 1.03 -0.98
N ILE A 26 -3.76 1.19 0.35
CA ILE A 26 -2.80 0.54 1.26
C ILE A 26 -2.90 -0.99 1.15
N ARG A 27 -4.12 -1.53 1.08
CA ARG A 27 -4.34 -2.98 0.94
C ARG A 27 -3.87 -3.50 -0.42
N CYS A 28 -4.17 -2.80 -1.52
CA CYS A 28 -3.67 -3.14 -2.85
C CYS A 28 -2.14 -3.14 -2.89
N LEU A 29 -1.51 -2.11 -2.32
CA LEU A 29 -0.06 -1.96 -2.27
C LEU A 29 0.61 -3.09 -1.47
N LEU A 30 0.09 -3.39 -0.29
CA LEU A 30 0.63 -4.43 0.59
C LEU A 30 0.21 -5.85 0.20
N GLY A 31 -0.60 -6.01 -0.86
CA GLY A 31 -1.14 -7.31 -1.27
C GLY A 31 -2.00 -7.96 -0.17
N LEU A 32 -2.66 -7.16 0.66
CA LEU A 32 -3.51 -7.65 1.74
C LEU A 32 -4.86 -8.14 1.18
N PRO A 33 -5.55 -9.05 1.88
CA PRO A 33 -6.89 -9.47 1.49
C PRO A 33 -7.85 -8.29 1.40
N LEU A 34 -8.55 -8.18 0.27
CA LEU A 34 -9.61 -7.20 0.05
C LEU A 34 -10.95 -7.71 0.59
N ASP A 35 -11.65 -6.87 1.34
CA ASP A 35 -12.97 -7.18 1.88
C ASP A 35 -14.11 -6.94 0.87
N GLY A 36 -15.37 -7.13 1.29
CA GLY A 36 -16.53 -6.96 0.41
C GLY A 36 -16.73 -5.53 -0.09
N VAL A 37 -16.35 -4.53 0.70
CA VAL A 37 -16.47 -3.11 0.34
C VAL A 37 -15.39 -2.73 -0.65
N ASP A 38 -14.15 -3.18 -0.42
CA ASP A 38 -13.02 -3.01 -1.35
C ASP A 38 -13.36 -3.57 -2.74
N ARG A 39 -13.87 -4.80 -2.76
CA ARG A 39 -14.26 -5.48 -4.01
C ARG A 39 -15.41 -4.76 -4.71
N LEU A 40 -16.40 -4.29 -3.95
CA LEU A 40 -17.50 -3.53 -4.51
C LEU A 40 -16.99 -2.24 -5.15
N ALA A 41 -16.09 -1.51 -4.49
CA ALA A 41 -15.49 -0.29 -5.03
C ALA A 41 -14.75 -0.55 -6.36
N LEU A 42 -13.99 -1.65 -6.44
CA LEU A 42 -13.32 -2.06 -7.67
C LEU A 42 -14.32 -2.43 -8.78
N LEU A 43 -15.39 -3.16 -8.45
CA LEU A 43 -16.38 -3.62 -9.43
C LEU A 43 -17.19 -2.47 -10.04
N ILE A 44 -17.53 -1.46 -9.24
CA ILE A 44 -18.34 -0.33 -9.70
C ILE A 44 -17.51 0.80 -10.33
N GLY A 45 -16.19 0.63 -10.47
CA GLY A 45 -15.32 1.67 -11.04
C GLY A 45 -15.05 2.84 -10.08
N ALA A 46 -15.24 2.66 -8.76
CA ALA A 46 -15.03 3.71 -7.76
C ALA A 46 -13.61 3.73 -7.19
N ALA A 47 -12.78 2.74 -7.52
CA ALA A 47 -11.36 2.76 -7.17
C ALA A 47 -10.57 3.68 -8.11
N SER A 48 -9.39 4.14 -7.67
CA SER A 48 -8.53 4.97 -8.51
C SER A 48 -7.80 4.12 -9.56
N GLU A 49 -7.37 4.74 -10.67
CA GLU A 49 -6.49 4.07 -11.66
C GLU A 49 -5.22 3.50 -11.01
N TYR A 50 -4.73 4.16 -9.97
CA TYR A 50 -3.59 3.70 -9.19
C TYR A 50 -3.88 2.39 -8.46
N ASP A 51 -5.07 2.24 -7.87
CA ASP A 51 -5.48 1.00 -7.19
C ASP A 51 -5.59 -0.18 -8.16
N TYR A 52 -6.15 0.04 -9.36
CA TYR A 52 -6.21 -0.98 -10.40
C TYR A 52 -4.80 -1.40 -10.85
N ARG A 53 -3.91 -0.43 -11.06
CA ARG A 53 -2.54 -0.70 -11.47
C ARG A 53 -1.75 -1.48 -10.41
N LEU A 54 -1.95 -1.19 -9.12
CA LEU A 54 -1.37 -1.95 -8.03
C LEU A 54 -1.83 -3.41 -8.00
N LEU A 55 -3.04 -3.71 -8.48
CA LEU A 55 -3.59 -5.06 -8.53
C LEU A 55 -3.15 -5.84 -9.78
N GLU A 56 -3.06 -5.16 -10.92
CA GLU A 56 -2.77 -5.78 -12.22
C GLU A 56 -1.28 -5.96 -12.50
N ASP A 57 -0.43 -5.03 -12.02
CA ASP A 57 1.01 -5.03 -12.28
C ASP A 57 1.81 -5.27 -10.99
N GLU A 58 2.23 -6.51 -10.77
CA GLU A 58 3.06 -6.88 -9.63
C GLU A 58 4.39 -6.12 -9.61
N SER A 59 5.00 -5.87 -10.78
CA SER A 59 6.29 -5.16 -10.86
C SER A 59 6.15 -3.69 -10.46
N PHE A 60 5.04 -3.06 -10.83
CA PHE A 60 4.69 -1.72 -10.39
C PHE A 60 4.46 -1.68 -8.88
N ARG A 61 3.63 -2.59 -8.35
CA ARG A 61 3.35 -2.68 -6.91
C ARG A 61 4.62 -2.84 -6.08
N LEU A 62 5.52 -3.73 -6.49
CA LEU A 62 6.80 -3.98 -5.80
C LEU A 62 7.67 -2.73 -5.79
N ARG A 63 7.76 -2.02 -6.91
CA ARG A 63 8.51 -0.76 -7.02
C ARG A 63 7.96 0.34 -6.12
N GLU A 64 6.63 0.50 -6.11
CA GLU A 64 5.99 1.48 -5.23
C GLU A 64 6.21 1.16 -3.75
N LEU A 65 6.17 -0.13 -3.40
CA LEU A 65 6.45 -0.59 -2.05
C LEU A 65 7.90 -0.31 -1.64
N GLU A 66 8.87 -0.53 -2.52
CA GLU A 66 10.28 -0.16 -2.30
C GLU A 66 10.46 1.35 -2.11
N ASN A 67 9.83 2.17 -2.96
CA ASN A 67 9.85 3.63 -2.85
C ASN A 67 9.34 4.11 -1.49
N ILE A 68 8.21 3.53 -1.03
CA ILE A 68 7.61 3.88 0.25
C ILE A 68 8.50 3.43 1.40
N LEU A 69 9.07 2.22 1.35
CA LEU A 69 10.01 1.74 2.36
C LEU A 69 11.26 2.62 2.47
N GLY A 70 11.75 3.17 1.35
CA GLY A 70 12.79 4.20 1.36
C GLY A 70 12.35 5.43 2.14
N SER A 71 11.17 5.97 1.82
CA SER A 71 10.63 7.15 2.51
C SER A 71 10.39 6.95 4.02
N VAL A 72 10.01 5.74 4.43
CA VAL A 72 9.79 5.40 5.84
C VAL A 72 11.12 5.42 6.60
N LYS A 73 12.19 4.87 6.01
CA LYS A 73 13.52 4.90 6.63
C LYS A 73 14.02 6.33 6.80
N ASP A 74 13.88 7.18 5.79
CA ASP A 74 14.33 8.57 5.85
C ASP A 74 13.54 9.38 6.90
N SER A 75 12.24 9.10 7.02
CA SER A 75 11.37 9.74 8.02
C SER A 75 11.71 9.36 9.46
N GLN A 76 12.36 8.21 9.70
CA GLN A 76 12.78 7.78 11.05
C GLN A 76 14.14 8.35 11.47
N VAL A 77 14.91 8.91 10.54
CA VAL A 77 16.25 9.50 10.81
C VAL A 77 16.17 11.00 11.09
N GLY A 78 15.05 11.66 10.75
CA GLY A 78 14.87 13.11 10.87
C GLY A 78 14.32 13.65 12.20
N ASP A 79 13.93 12.79 13.14
CA ASP A 79 13.35 13.18 14.43
C ASP A 79 14.35 13.10 15.61
N GLY A 80 15.66 13.18 15.33
CA GLY A 80 16.75 13.11 16.33
C GLY A 80 17.48 14.42 16.55
#